data_AF-A0A4R4R649-F1
#
_entry.id   AF-A0A4R4R649-F1
#
_cell.length_a   1.000
_cell.length_b   1.000
_cell.length_c   1.000
_cell.angle_alpha   90.00
_cell.angle_beta   90.00
_cell.angle_gamma   90.00
#
_symmetry.space_group_name_H-M   'P 1'
#
loop_
_entity.id
_entity.type
_entity.pdbx_description
1 polymer ?
#
loop_
_entity_poly.entity_id
_entity_poly.type
_entity_poly.pdbx_seq_one_letter_code
_entity_poly.pdbx_strand_id
1 'polypeptide(L)' 'MFGPEYALVGVTRQLAAIEDLLHEVPQALRPAVVRFAAQYAGFAAWLNQSLNVYDQKLPDPCGRRCASSTRIP' A
#
# COMPACT_ATOMS: atom_id res chain seq x y z
N MET A 1 -1.77 -16.23 5.96
CA MET A 1 -0.68 -15.41 5.38
C MET A 1 -1.28 -14.05 5.11
N PHE A 2 -0.73 -12.97 5.67
CA PHE A 2 -1.29 -11.62 5.49
C PHE A 2 -0.96 -11.12 4.08
N GLY A 3 -1.96 -10.57 3.37
CA GLY A 3 -1.82 -10.08 2.00
C GLY A 3 -1.00 -8.80 1.88
N PRO A 4 -0.64 -8.38 0.65
CA PRO A 4 0.14 -7.17 0.39
C PRO A 4 -0.51 -5.88 0.93
N GLU A 5 -1.81 -5.87 1.17
CA GLU A 5 -2.57 -4.78 1.79
C GLU A 5 -2.12 -4.55 3.25
N TYR A 6 -1.79 -5.64 3.96
CA TYR A 6 -1.27 -5.56 5.33
C TYR A 6 0.15 -4.98 5.37
N ALA A 7 0.95 -5.19 4.31
CA ALA A 7 2.27 -4.59 4.20
C ALA A 7 2.15 -3.07 4.06
N LEU A 8 1.19 -2.58 3.26
CA LEU A 8 0.93 -1.15 3.13
C LEU A 8 0.52 -0.53 4.48
N VAL A 9 -0.43 -1.16 5.19
CA VAL A 9 -0.86 -0.72 6.54
C VAL A 9 0.31 -0.65 7.52
N GLY A 10 1.21 -1.63 7.49
CA GLY A 10 2.40 -1.66 8.35
C GLY A 10 3.33 -0.47 8.09
N VAL A 11 3.62 -0.19 6.82
CA VAL A 11 4.50 0.90 6.40
C VAL A 11 3.89 2.27 6.72
N THR A 12 2.58 2.44 6.55
CA THR A 12 1.89 3.69 6.92
C THR A 12 1.92 3.93 8.43
N ARG A 13 1.77 2.88 9.26
CA ARG A 13 1.92 2.99 10.72
C ARG A 13 3.34 3.37 11.13
N GLN A 14 4.35 2.84 10.45
CA GLN A 14 5.75 3.19 10.71
C GLN A 14 6.04 4.65 10.35
N LEU A 15 5.46 5.17 9.26
CA LEU A 15 5.55 6.60 8.93
C LEU A 15 4.93 7.49 10.02
N ALA A 16 3.74 7.14 10.52
CA ALA A 16 3.08 7.87 11.61
C ALA A 16 3.95 7.88 12.88
N ALA A 17 4.52 6.73 13.25
CA ALA A 17 5.42 6.64 14.39
C ALA A 17 6.69 7.50 14.22
N ILE A 18 7.23 7.61 12.99
CA ILE A 18 8.37 8.49 12.71
C ILE A 18 7.99 9.97 12.84
N GLU A 19 6.78 10.35 12.42
CA GLU A 19 6.23 11.71 12.58
C GLU A 19 6.09 12.11 14.05
N ASP A 20 5.59 11.21 14.89
CA ASP A 20 5.51 11.41 16.33
C ASP A 20 6.92 11.56 16.93
N LEU A 21 7.84 10.66 16.55
CA LEU A 21 9.22 10.65 17.04
C LEU A 21 10.00 11.92 16.64
N LEU A 22 9.72 12.54 15.49
CA LEU A 22 10.41 13.75 15.04
C LEU A 22 10.31 14.91 16.04
N HIS A 23 9.27 14.94 16.88
CA HIS A 23 9.09 15.93 17.94
C HIS A 23 10.03 15.67 19.13
N GLU A 24 10.41 14.42 19.37
CA GLU A 24 11.22 13.97 20.51
C GLU A 24 12.71 13.82 20.16
N VAL A 25 13.04 13.71 18.87
CA VAL A 25 14.41 13.48 18.40
C VAL A 25 15.25 14.77 18.51
N PRO A 26 16.50 14.69 19.01
CA PRO A 26 17.44 15.81 19.02
C PRO A 26 17.63 16.45 17.63
N GLN A 27 17.74 17.78 17.57
CA GLN A 27 17.88 18.53 16.31
C GLN A 27 19.01 18.00 15.41
N ALA A 28 20.11 17.55 16.00
CA ALA A 28 21.25 16.99 15.27
C ALA A 28 20.90 15.71 14.49
N LEU A 29 19.92 14.93 14.95
CA LEU A 29 19.50 13.66 14.34
C LEU A 29 18.29 13.80 13.42
N ARG A 30 17.54 14.91 13.52
CA ARG A 30 16.36 15.16 12.67
C ARG A 30 16.61 14.99 11.17
N PRO A 31 17.72 15.48 10.58
CA PRO A 31 17.99 15.26 9.16
C PRO A 31 18.13 13.79 8.77
N ALA A 32 18.63 12.94 9.67
CA ALA A 32 18.72 11.50 9.43
C ALA A 32 17.32 10.85 9.50
N VAL A 33 16.51 11.23 10.47
CA VAL A 33 15.14 10.73 10.63
C VAL A 33 14.24 11.15 9.45
N VAL A 34 14.37 12.38 8.96
CA VAL A 34 13.65 12.85 7.76
C VAL A 34 14.03 12.03 6.52
N ARG A 35 15.32 11.73 6.31
CA ARG A 35 15.77 10.86 5.20
C ARG A 35 15.25 9.44 5.34
N PHE A 36 15.11 8.95 6.57
CA PHE A 36 14.52 7.64 6.83
C PHE A 36 13.03 7.62 6.51
N ALA A 37 12.27 8.64 6.93
CA ALA A 37 10.86 8.81 6.58
C ALA A 37 10.65 8.85 5.05
N ALA A 38 11.50 9.58 4.33
CA ALA A 38 11.41 9.66 2.86
C ALA A 38 11.57 8.29 2.18
N GLN A 39 12.45 7.43 2.68
CA GLN A 39 12.61 6.07 2.15
C GLN A 39 11.37 5.21 2.40
N TYR A 40 10.77 5.32 3.59
CA TYR A 40 9.52 4.63 3.92
C TYR A 40 8.34 5.12 3.06
N ALA A 41 8.25 6.42 2.80
CA ALA A 41 7.24 6.98 1.91
C ALA A 41 7.39 6.44 0.47
N GLY A 42 8.63 6.33 -0.03
CA GLY A 42 8.91 5.70 -1.32
C GLY A 42 8.46 4.24 -1.39
N PHE A 43 8.70 3.48 -0.32
CA PHE A 43 8.26 2.09 -0.23
C PHE A 43 6.74 1.94 -0.16
N ALA A 44 6.05 2.81 0.59
CA ALA A 44 4.59 2.87 0.63
C ALA A 44 4.00 3.15 -0.76
N ALA A 45 4.57 4.11 -1.48
CA ALA A 45 4.13 4.46 -2.84
C ALA A 45 4.29 3.28 -3.80
N TRP A 46 5.43 2.58 -3.75
CA TRP A 46 5.69 1.39 -4.56
C TRP A 46 4.74 0.23 -4.24
N LEU A 47 4.45 -0.02 -2.96
CA LEU A 47 3.48 -1.03 -2.54
C LEU A 47 2.08 -0.71 -3.05
N ASN A 48 1.64 0.54 -2.90
CA ASN A 48 0.33 0.99 -3.34
C ASN A 48 0.17 0.86 -4.86
N GLN A 49 1.19 1.25 -5.64
CA GLN A 49 1.20 1.07 -7.09
C GLN A 49 1.14 -0.42 -7.46
N SER A 50 1.92 -1.25 -6.78
CA SER A 50 1.96 -2.69 -7.03
C SER A 50 0.60 -3.33 -6.78
N LEU A 51 -0.06 -2.99 -5.66
CA LEU A 51 -1.42 -3.42 -5.33
C LEU A 51 -2.43 -3.05 -6.42
N ASN A 52 -2.39 -1.81 -6.91
CA ASN A 52 -3.27 -1.35 -7.98
C ASN A 52 -3.06 -2.13 -9.29
N VAL A 53 -1.82 -2.50 -9.60
CA VAL A 53 -1.51 -3.35 -10.78
C VAL A 53 -2.00 -4.79 -10.57
N TYR A 54 -1.92 -5.34 -9.36
CA TYR A 54 -2.46 -6.67 -9.06
C TYR A 54 -3.98 -6.70 -9.16
N ASP A 55 -4.67 -5.68 -8.66
CA ASP A 55 -6.13 -5.55 -8.74
C ASP A 55 -6.60 -5.51 -10.20
N GLN A 56 -5.97 -4.68 -11.04
CA GLN A 56 -6.28 -4.58 -12.47
C GLN A 56 -5.97 -5.86 -13.28
N LYS A 57 -5.05 -6.70 -12.81
CA LYS A 57 -4.68 -7.96 -13.48
C LYS A 57 -5.48 -9.16 -12.98
N LEU A 58 -6.30 -9.01 -11.95
CA LEU A 58 -7.14 -10.09 -11.48
C LEU A 58 -8.26 -10.32 -12.50
N PRO A 59 -8.32 -11.48 -13.18
CA PRO A 59 -9.39 -11.75 -14.10
C PRO A 59 -10.72 -11.79 -13.34
N ASP A 60 -11.71 -11.02 -13.79
CA ASP A 60 -13.08 -11.10 -13.29
C ASP A 60 -13.52 -12.57 -13.22
N PRO A 61 -13.79 -13.14 -12.02
CA PRO A 61 -14.26 -14.52 -11.93
C PRO A 61 -15.62 -14.72 -12.63
N CYS A 62 -16.35 -13.63 -12.87
CA CYS A 62 -17.65 -13.61 -13.56
C CYS A 62 -17.59 -13.20 -15.05
N GLY A 63 -16.43 -12.84 -15.59
CA GLY A 63 -16.30 -12.12 -16.87
C GLY A 63 -16.58 -12.89 -18.17
N ARG A 64 -16.87 -14.19 -18.12
CA ARG A 64 -17.29 -14.96 -19.33
C ARG A 64 -18.48 -15.90 -19.14
N ARG A 65 -18.95 -16.13 -17.91
CA ARG A 65 -19.99 -17.15 -17.64
C ARG A 65 -21.37 -16.58 -17.31
N CYS A 66 -21.47 -15.27 -17.02
CA CYS A 66 -22.74 -14.62 -16.69
C CYS A 66 -23.49 -14.04 -17.89
N ALA A 67 -22.87 -13.98 -19.10
CA ALA A 67 -23.48 -13.35 -20.27
C ALA A 67 -24.35 -14.28 -21.14
N SER A 68 -24.41 -15.58 -20.86
CA SER A 68 -25.13 -16.55 -21.73
C SER A 68 -26.46 -17.06 -21.16
N SER A 69 -26.92 -16.54 -20.02
CA SER A 69 -28.15 -17.01 -19.35
C SER A 69 -29.35 -16.07 -19.58
N THR A 70 -29.58 -15.61 -20.81
CA THR A 70 -30.85 -14.93 -21.13
C THR A 70 -31.19 -14.97 -22.63
N ARG A 71 -31.72 -16.12 -23.09
CA ARG A 71 -32.86 -16.16 -24.04
C ARG A 71 -33.40 -17.59 -24.24
N ILE A 72 -34.52 -17.88 -23.59
CA ILE A 72 -35.56 -18.83 -24.00
C ILE A 72 -36.87 -18.03 -23.84
N PRO A 73 -37.69 -17.88 -24.88
CA PRO A 73 -38.61 -18.92 -25.34
C PRO A 73 -38.34 -19.44 -26.74
#